data_AF-A0A511H7E8-F1
#
_entry.id   AF-A0A511H7E8-F1
#
_cell.length_a   1.000
_cell.length_b   1.000
_cell.length_c   1.000
_cell.angle_alpha   90.00
_cell.angle_beta   90.00
_cell.angle_gamma   90.00
#
_symmetry.space_group_name_H-M   'P 1'
#
loop_
_entity.id
_entity.type
_entity.pdbx_description
1 polymer ?
#
loop_
_entity_poly.entity_id
_entity_poly.type
_entity_poly.pdbx_seq_one_letter_code
_entity_poly.pdbx_strand_id
1 'polypeptide(L)'
;MSAEVPSGALPRCALHPDALAGATCQRCGSFVCTECTTWVMGRMYCPACAVRPEVNYLEAFRLKLWGRRDASAWLVVGVTELLLFLALGALMAGTFGLALAFLASAGVGLAFFLGMRWARLGLLAVPLLAMLLTALSTGAPALMFFVPLMVAVNIFRDTRSRLFFRLEVPERELRRLWDLRVNNPLARHALSLGVGSLLLLVLTPLLSLLGEGFVLSFLFMAMTMAMAMLALVLGAVALRRVDPEARPPIGRRWEALGAMGLALASLTFGFMLHGQRLVELLGVAVD
;
A
#
# COMPACT_ATOMS: atom_id res chain seq x y z
N MET A 1 -26.60 -41.99 28.43
CA MET A 1 -27.51 -41.32 29.37
C MET A 1 -27.83 -39.95 28.78
N SER A 2 -29.00 -39.80 28.16
CA SER A 2 -29.48 -38.51 27.66
C SER A 2 -30.11 -37.79 28.84
N ALA A 3 -29.52 -36.69 29.30
CA ALA A 3 -30.15 -35.87 30.33
C ALA A 3 -31.40 -35.21 29.72
N GLU A 4 -32.57 -35.51 30.27
CA GLU A 4 -33.80 -34.80 29.93
C GLU A 4 -33.65 -33.33 30.36
N VAL A 5 -33.46 -32.43 29.39
CA VAL A 5 -33.43 -30.99 29.64
C VAL A 5 -34.88 -30.52 29.75
N PRO A 6 -35.29 -29.91 30.88
CA PRO A 6 -36.65 -29.38 31.03
C PRO A 6 -36.98 -28.42 29.90
N SER A 7 -38.12 -28.62 29.24
CA SER A 7 -38.56 -27.90 28.03
C SER A 7 -38.83 -26.39 28.20
N GLY A 8 -38.56 -25.83 29.39
CA GLY A 8 -38.66 -24.40 29.70
C GLY A 8 -37.37 -23.77 30.25
N ALA A 9 -36.25 -24.49 30.28
CA ALA A 9 -34.99 -23.93 30.76
C ALA A 9 -34.44 -22.89 29.76
N LEU A 10 -34.44 -21.61 30.16
CA LEU A 10 -33.82 -20.55 29.36
C LEU A 10 -32.30 -20.78 29.27
N PRO A 11 -31.68 -20.58 28.10
CA PRO A 11 -30.25 -20.76 27.94
C PRO A 11 -29.49 -19.79 28.86
N ARG A 12 -28.48 -20.31 29.57
CA ARG A 12 -27.61 -19.56 30.47
C ARG A 12 -26.27 -19.27 29.81
N CYS A 13 -25.60 -18.21 30.23
CA CYS A 13 -24.28 -17.87 29.71
C CYS A 13 -23.25 -18.94 30.13
N ALA A 14 -22.41 -19.35 29.18
CA ALA A 14 -21.35 -20.33 29.44
C ALA A 14 -20.26 -19.82 30.41
N LEU A 15 -20.11 -18.50 30.56
CA LEU A 15 -19.15 -17.87 31.49
C LEU A 15 -19.82 -17.45 32.81
N HIS A 16 -21.10 -17.10 32.75
CA HIS A 16 -21.88 -16.64 33.90
C HIS A 16 -23.13 -17.52 34.03
N PRO A 17 -23.07 -18.65 34.75
CA PRO A 17 -24.19 -19.58 34.86
C PRO A 17 -25.46 -18.91 35.40
N ASP A 18 -25.32 -17.87 36.23
CA ASP A 18 -26.47 -17.15 36.80
C ASP A 18 -27.17 -16.21 35.82
N ALA A 19 -26.48 -15.81 34.74
CA ALA A 19 -27.01 -14.88 33.75
C ALA A 19 -27.69 -15.60 32.58
N LEU A 20 -28.81 -15.04 32.11
CA LEU A 20 -29.46 -15.49 30.89
C LEU A 20 -28.61 -15.14 29.66
N ALA A 21 -28.58 -16.05 28.68
CA ALA A 21 -27.90 -15.82 27.42
C ALA A 21 -28.66 -14.79 26.58
N GLY A 22 -27.95 -13.77 26.10
CA GLY A 22 -28.49 -12.77 25.18
C GLY A 22 -28.14 -13.05 23.72
N ALA A 23 -27.11 -13.86 23.46
CA ALA A 23 -26.68 -14.24 22.12
C ALA A 23 -25.95 -15.60 22.10
N THR A 24 -25.69 -16.11 20.90
CA THR A 24 -24.87 -17.30 20.66
C THR A 24 -23.62 -16.91 19.88
N CYS A 25 -22.45 -17.35 20.36
CA CYS A 25 -21.18 -17.12 19.67
C CYS A 25 -21.18 -17.76 18.28
N GLN A 26 -20.97 -16.97 17.22
CA GLN A 26 -21.04 -17.46 15.83
C GLN A 26 -19.93 -18.46 15.44
N ARG A 27 -18.89 -18.60 16.27
CA ARG A 27 -17.77 -19.52 16.01
C ARG A 27 -17.90 -20.86 16.74
N CYS A 28 -18.10 -20.84 18.05
CA CYS A 28 -18.12 -22.05 18.88
C CYS A 28 -19.53 -22.48 19.31
N GLY A 29 -20.57 -21.71 19.00
CA GLY A 29 -21.95 -22.03 19.39
C GLY A 29 -22.27 -21.82 20.88
N SER A 30 -21.33 -21.34 21.69
CA SER A 30 -21.56 -21.11 23.12
C SER A 30 -22.52 -19.94 23.36
N PHE A 31 -23.44 -20.11 24.31
CA PHE A 31 -24.35 -19.08 24.78
C PHE A 31 -23.60 -18.01 25.62
N VAL A 32 -23.83 -16.73 25.34
CA VAL A 32 -23.18 -15.59 26.01
C VAL A 32 -24.21 -14.56 26.46
N CYS A 33 -24.05 -14.02 27.67
CA CYS A 33 -24.85 -12.88 28.14
C CYS A 33 -24.41 -11.59 27.43
N THR A 34 -25.23 -10.54 27.50
CA THR A 34 -24.98 -9.23 26.88
C THR A 34 -23.68 -8.56 27.33
N GLU A 35 -23.19 -8.84 28.54
CA GLU A 35 -21.92 -8.31 29.03
C GLU A 35 -20.70 -9.08 28.45
N CYS A 36 -20.88 -10.36 28.17
CA CYS A 36 -19.85 -11.22 27.58
C CYS A 36 -19.81 -11.16 26.05
N THR A 37 -20.75 -10.47 25.38
CA THR A 37 -20.75 -10.37 23.93
C THR A 37 -19.66 -9.40 23.47
N THR A 38 -18.80 -9.86 22.57
CA THR A 38 -17.83 -9.00 21.88
C THR A 38 -18.19 -8.91 20.41
N TRP A 39 -18.38 -7.69 19.92
CA TRP A 39 -18.64 -7.43 18.51
C TRP A 39 -17.32 -7.27 17.75
N VAL A 40 -17.08 -8.16 16.79
CA VAL A 40 -15.88 -8.12 15.93
C VAL A 40 -16.35 -8.18 14.48
N MET A 41 -16.03 -7.15 13.70
CA MET A 41 -16.40 -7.03 12.29
C MET A 41 -17.91 -7.24 12.02
N GLY A 42 -18.78 -6.75 12.90
CA GLY A 42 -20.24 -6.90 12.77
C GLY A 42 -20.80 -8.27 13.14
N ARG A 43 -20.00 -9.14 13.77
CA ARG A 43 -20.43 -10.46 14.26
C ARG A 43 -20.19 -10.58 15.77
N MET A 44 -21.07 -11.33 16.44
CA MET A 44 -20.97 -11.57 17.89
C MET A 44 -20.16 -12.82 18.20
N TYR A 45 -19.19 -12.66 19.11
CA TYR A 45 -18.34 -13.75 19.61
C TYR A 45 -18.29 -13.74 21.13
N CYS A 46 -17.98 -14.89 21.73
CA CYS A 46 -17.53 -14.95 23.11
C CYS A 46 -16.10 -14.37 23.25
N PRO A 47 -15.68 -13.94 24.45
CA PRO A 47 -14.39 -13.28 24.64
C PRO A 47 -13.20 -14.16 24.19
N ALA A 48 -13.27 -15.47 24.47
CA ALA A 48 -12.25 -16.44 24.08
C ALA A 48 -12.14 -16.64 22.55
N CYS A 49 -13.24 -16.48 21.81
CA CYS A 49 -13.21 -16.53 20.34
C CYS A 49 -12.81 -15.19 19.73
N ALA A 50 -13.20 -14.07 20.35
CA ALA A 50 -12.94 -12.72 19.83
C ALA A 50 -11.46 -12.36 19.78
N VAL A 51 -10.65 -12.89 20.71
CA VAL A 51 -9.18 -12.67 20.73
C VAL A 51 -8.42 -13.49 19.70
N ARG A 52 -9.07 -14.43 19.01
CA ARG A 52 -8.38 -15.30 18.05
C ARG A 52 -8.00 -14.54 16.77
N PRO A 53 -6.81 -14.78 16.22
CA PRO A 53 -6.33 -14.07 15.04
C PRO A 53 -7.18 -14.37 13.79
N GLU A 54 -7.78 -15.56 13.67
CA GLU A 54 -8.70 -15.86 12.56
C GLU A 54 -10.04 -15.08 12.63
N VAL A 55 -10.43 -14.63 13.83
CA VAL A 55 -11.69 -13.89 14.05
C VAL A 55 -11.43 -12.38 13.98
N ASN A 56 -10.39 -11.91 14.68
CA ASN A 56 -9.99 -10.52 14.70
C ASN A 56 -8.65 -10.31 13.97
N TYR A 57 -8.63 -10.68 12.69
CA TYR A 57 -7.42 -10.62 11.87
C TYR A 57 -6.91 -9.18 11.67
N LEU A 58 -7.80 -8.17 11.72
CA LEU A 58 -7.39 -6.76 11.63
C LEU A 58 -6.62 -6.31 12.86
N GLU A 59 -7.01 -6.77 14.05
CA GLU A 59 -6.26 -6.48 15.28
C GLU A 59 -4.92 -7.20 15.29
N ALA A 60 -4.90 -8.48 14.91
CA ALA A 60 -3.64 -9.21 14.74
C ALA A 60 -2.72 -8.53 13.71
N PHE A 61 -3.28 -8.03 12.61
CA PHE A 61 -2.57 -7.26 11.60
C PHE A 61 -2.06 -5.92 12.13
N ARG A 62 -2.87 -5.20 12.91
CA ARG A 62 -2.49 -3.95 13.59
C ARG A 62 -1.28 -4.19 14.50
N LEU A 63 -1.37 -5.18 15.39
CA LEU A 63 -0.31 -5.54 16.33
C LEU A 63 0.97 -5.95 15.61
N LYS A 64 0.87 -6.67 14.49
CA LYS A 64 2.03 -7.04 13.65
C LYS A 64 2.77 -5.81 13.12
N LEU A 65 2.07 -4.72 12.80
CA LEU A 65 2.67 -3.50 12.25
C LEU A 65 2.94 -2.41 13.30
N TRP A 66 2.45 -2.61 14.52
CA TRP A 66 2.49 -1.62 15.59
C TRP A 66 3.93 -1.27 15.97
N GLY A 67 4.32 0.00 15.85
CA GLY A 67 5.67 0.45 16.16
C GLY A 67 6.75 -0.04 15.18
N ARG A 68 6.43 -0.82 14.15
CA ARG A 68 7.42 -1.27 13.17
C ARG A 68 7.67 -0.16 12.15
N ARG A 69 8.94 0.07 11.80
CA ARG A 69 9.36 0.98 10.72
C ARG A 69 8.81 0.49 9.38
N ASP A 70 8.51 1.43 8.50
CA ASP A 70 7.95 1.17 7.17
C ASP A 70 8.77 1.84 6.06
N ALA A 71 8.31 1.71 4.81
CA ALA A 71 9.01 2.29 3.66
C ALA A 71 9.13 3.82 3.76
N SER A 72 8.13 4.51 4.33
CA SER A 72 8.19 5.95 4.55
C SER A 72 9.26 6.33 5.56
N ALA A 73 9.42 5.59 6.67
CA ALA A 73 10.51 5.80 7.60
C ALA A 73 11.89 5.68 6.93
N TRP A 74 12.08 4.70 6.06
CA TRP A 74 13.33 4.54 5.30
C TRP A 74 13.54 5.62 4.24
N LEU A 75 12.48 6.07 3.57
CA LEU A 75 12.55 7.22 2.67
C LEU A 75 13.01 8.48 3.42
N VAL A 76 12.48 8.73 4.63
CA VAL A 76 12.91 9.85 5.48
C VAL A 76 14.38 9.73 5.85
N VAL A 77 14.91 8.53 6.09
CA VAL A 77 16.36 8.32 6.30
C VAL A 77 17.17 8.74 5.08
N GLY A 78 16.80 8.27 3.88
CA GLY A 78 17.52 8.65 2.65
C GLY A 78 17.52 10.17 2.40
N VAL A 79 16.39 10.84 2.67
CA VAL A 79 16.32 12.31 2.61
C VAL A 79 17.18 12.96 3.71
N THR A 80 17.20 12.40 4.92
CA THR A 80 18.03 12.89 6.03
C THR A 80 19.51 12.81 5.69
N GLU A 81 19.97 11.70 5.10
CA GLU A 81 21.36 11.54 4.64
C GLU A 81 21.72 12.58 3.58
N LEU A 82 20.86 12.78 2.58
CA LEU A 82 21.05 13.83 1.57
C LEU A 82 21.17 15.22 2.21
N LEU A 83 20.31 15.55 3.18
CA LEU A 83 20.37 16.82 3.90
C LEU A 83 21.68 16.99 4.68
N LEU A 84 22.22 15.92 5.26
CA LEU A 84 23.53 15.96 5.93
C LEU A 84 24.68 16.23 4.95
N PHE A 85 24.65 15.62 3.76
CA PHE A 85 25.64 15.92 2.70
C PHE A 85 25.53 17.38 2.23
N LEU A 86 24.32 17.89 2.04
CA LEU A 86 24.08 19.29 1.67
C LEU A 86 24.52 20.26 2.79
N ALA A 87 24.31 19.91 4.06
CA ALA A 87 24.79 20.69 5.19
C ALA A 87 26.32 20.80 5.19
N LEU A 88 27.02 19.68 4.95
CA LEU A 88 28.49 19.68 4.86
C LEU A 88 28.97 20.57 3.71
N GLY A 89 28.36 20.44 2.52
CA GLY A 89 28.68 21.31 1.38
C GLY A 89 28.46 22.79 1.68
N ALA A 90 27.36 23.14 2.36
CA ALA A 90 27.07 24.51 2.78
C ALA A 90 28.10 25.06 3.80
N LEU A 91 28.55 24.22 4.74
CA LEU A 91 29.63 24.57 5.67
C LEU A 91 30.94 24.85 4.94
N MET A 92 31.31 23.99 3.98
CA MET A 92 32.51 24.18 3.16
C MET A 92 32.44 25.45 2.31
N ALA A 93 31.24 25.83 1.87
CA ALA A 93 30.99 27.08 1.13
C ALA A 93 30.87 28.32 2.04
N GLY A 94 31.00 28.19 3.37
CA GLY A 94 30.86 29.31 4.33
C GLY A 94 29.44 29.82 4.51
N THR A 95 28.43 29.09 4.05
CA THR A 95 27.00 29.46 4.13
C THR A 95 26.33 28.90 5.39
N PHE A 96 26.79 29.36 6.56
CA PHE A 96 26.40 28.80 7.86
C PHE A 96 24.89 28.74 8.12
N GLY A 97 24.12 29.76 7.69
CA GLY A 97 22.67 29.78 7.87
C GLY A 97 21.96 28.64 7.14
N LEU A 98 22.41 28.34 5.90
CA LEU A 98 21.88 27.24 5.11
C LEU A 98 22.27 25.89 5.70
N ALA A 99 23.54 25.76 6.15
CA ALA A 99 24.00 24.56 6.84
C ALA A 99 23.15 24.27 8.10
N LEU A 100 22.88 25.28 8.92
CA LEU A 100 22.04 25.13 10.10
C LEU A 100 20.61 24.72 9.76
N ALA A 101 20.03 25.26 8.69
CA ALA A 101 18.69 24.89 8.21
C ALA A 101 18.63 23.42 7.76
N PHE A 102 19.65 22.94 7.05
CA PHE A 102 19.74 21.53 6.65
C PHE A 102 19.95 20.60 7.85
N LEU A 103 20.80 20.97 8.81
CA LEU A 103 20.99 20.19 10.04
C LEU A 103 19.72 20.13 10.89
N ALA A 104 19.00 21.25 11.05
CA ALA A 104 17.72 21.27 11.76
C ALA A 104 16.68 20.36 11.08
N SER A 105 16.60 20.41 9.76
CA SER A 105 15.73 19.54 8.95
C SER A 105 16.10 18.06 9.09
N ALA A 106 17.40 17.74 9.07
CA ALA A 106 17.91 16.40 9.31
C ALA A 106 17.59 15.91 10.73
N GLY A 107 17.66 16.79 11.74
CA GLY A 107 17.26 16.49 13.12
C GLY A 107 15.79 16.07 13.23
N VAL A 108 14.89 16.73 12.49
CA VAL A 108 13.48 16.32 12.38
C VAL A 108 13.35 14.95 11.73
N GLY A 109 14.09 14.68 10.65
CA GLY A 109 14.11 13.38 9.99
C GLY A 109 14.58 12.23 10.89
N LEU A 110 15.66 12.45 11.65
CA LEU A 110 16.15 11.50 12.64
C LEU A 110 15.12 11.26 13.76
N ALA A 111 14.54 12.33 14.31
CA ALA A 111 13.48 12.23 15.32
C ALA A 111 12.25 11.47 14.81
N PHE A 112 11.89 11.65 13.54
CA PHE A 112 10.82 10.89 12.87
C PHE A 112 11.18 9.40 12.83
N PHE A 113 12.38 9.04 12.40
CA PHE A 113 12.84 7.64 12.33
C PHE A 113 12.92 6.94 13.70
N LEU A 114 13.17 7.72 14.76
CA LEU A 114 13.15 7.25 16.15
C LEU A 114 11.72 7.11 16.72
N GLY A 115 10.69 7.53 15.99
CA GLY A 115 9.30 7.40 16.40
C GLY A 115 8.82 8.49 17.37
N MET A 116 9.49 9.65 17.42
CA MET A 116 9.05 10.77 18.27
C MET A 116 7.79 11.42 17.70
N ARG A 117 6.70 11.48 18.50
CA ARG A 117 5.38 11.93 18.04
C ARG A 117 5.37 13.33 17.42
N TRP A 118 6.14 14.26 17.96
CA TRP A 118 6.23 15.65 17.47
C TRP A 118 6.86 15.74 16.07
N ALA A 119 7.75 14.81 15.72
CA ALA A 119 8.47 14.84 14.45
C ALA A 119 7.55 14.62 13.25
N ARG A 120 6.36 14.02 13.43
CA ARG A 120 5.34 13.96 12.37
C ARG A 120 4.87 15.33 11.93
N LEU A 121 4.65 16.24 12.89
CA LEU A 121 4.29 17.64 12.60
C LEU A 121 5.51 18.39 12.09
N GLY A 122 6.70 18.11 12.64
CA GLY A 122 7.96 18.64 12.13
C GLY A 122 8.16 18.37 10.63
N LEU A 123 7.86 17.14 10.17
CA LEU A 123 8.01 16.76 8.76
C LEU A 123 7.12 17.60 7.82
N LEU A 124 5.97 18.09 8.30
CA LEU A 124 5.11 19.02 7.56
C LEU A 124 5.59 20.48 7.68
N ALA A 125 6.00 20.88 8.89
CA ALA A 125 6.37 22.24 9.20
C ALA A 125 7.65 22.67 8.47
N VAL A 126 8.65 21.79 8.38
CA VAL A 126 9.95 22.10 7.76
C VAL A 126 9.83 22.58 6.31
N PRO A 127 9.24 21.81 5.36
CA PRO A 127 9.13 22.27 3.96
C PRO A 127 8.20 23.47 3.82
N LEU A 128 7.16 23.58 4.66
CA LEU A 128 6.26 24.75 4.66
C LEU A 128 6.99 26.03 5.10
N LEU A 129 7.74 25.98 6.20
CA LEU A 129 8.53 27.10 6.69
C LEU A 129 9.65 27.46 5.71
N ALA A 130 10.34 26.47 5.12
CA ALA A 130 11.34 26.70 4.08
C ALA A 130 10.74 27.43 2.87
N MET A 131 9.56 27.01 2.41
CA MET A 131 8.82 27.68 1.34
C MET A 131 8.49 29.14 1.70
N LEU A 132 7.94 29.39 2.89
CA LEU A 132 7.54 30.74 3.31
C LEU A 132 8.74 31.69 3.50
N LEU A 133 9.81 31.21 4.13
CA LEU A 133 11.01 32.02 4.39
C LEU A 133 11.77 32.34 3.10
N THR A 134 11.74 31.46 2.10
CA THR A 134 12.43 31.67 0.82
C THR A 134 11.56 32.35 -0.24
N ALA A 135 10.24 32.34 -0.10
CA ALA A 135 9.33 32.99 -1.03
C ALA A 135 9.59 34.50 -1.16
N LEU A 136 9.94 35.16 -0.05
CA LEU A 136 10.22 36.60 -0.04
C LEU A 136 11.49 36.98 -0.83
N SER A 137 12.49 36.09 -0.84
CA SER A 137 13.79 36.37 -1.46
C SER A 137 13.92 35.80 -2.86
N THR A 138 13.36 34.62 -3.11
CA THR A 138 13.54 33.90 -4.38
C THR A 138 12.31 33.95 -5.28
N GLY A 139 11.12 34.27 -4.76
CA GLY A 139 9.88 34.32 -5.54
C GLY A 139 9.41 32.92 -5.98
N ALA A 140 9.12 32.75 -7.27
CA ALA A 140 8.60 31.50 -7.84
C ALA A 140 9.46 30.24 -7.57
N PRO A 141 10.82 30.29 -7.59
CA PRO A 141 11.67 29.19 -7.16
C PRO A 141 11.35 28.56 -5.79
N ALA A 142 10.76 29.32 -4.84
CA ALA A 142 10.34 28.76 -3.56
C ALA A 142 9.28 27.64 -3.70
N LEU A 143 8.55 27.58 -4.82
CA LEU A 143 7.60 26.51 -5.12
C LEU A 143 8.27 25.13 -5.23
N MET A 144 9.59 25.04 -5.36
CA MET A 144 10.31 23.75 -5.31
C MET A 144 10.10 23.02 -3.98
N PHE A 145 9.82 23.74 -2.88
CA PHE A 145 9.48 23.15 -1.58
C PHE A 145 8.06 22.54 -1.52
N PHE A 146 7.22 22.77 -2.54
CA PHE A 146 5.91 22.14 -2.65
C PHE A 146 6.03 20.61 -2.78
N VAL A 147 7.02 20.11 -3.51
CA VAL A 147 7.24 18.68 -3.70
C VAL A 147 7.50 17.95 -2.37
N PRO A 148 8.50 18.34 -1.54
CA PRO A 148 8.72 17.70 -0.24
C PRO A 148 7.54 17.93 0.71
N LEU A 149 6.81 19.05 0.62
CA LEU A 149 5.58 19.25 1.39
C LEU A 149 4.50 18.21 1.03
N MET A 150 4.27 17.97 -0.26
CA MET A 150 3.31 16.97 -0.71
C MET A 150 3.72 15.55 -0.30
N VAL A 151 5.02 15.22 -0.36
CA VAL A 151 5.55 13.96 0.17
C VAL A 151 5.29 13.85 1.68
N ALA A 152 5.57 14.91 2.44
CA ALA A 152 5.31 14.93 3.88
C ALA A 152 3.82 14.79 4.23
N VAL A 153 2.92 15.44 3.47
CA VAL A 153 1.45 15.29 3.62
C VAL A 153 1.04 13.84 3.36
N ASN A 154 1.57 13.21 2.31
CA ASN A 154 1.30 11.80 2.02
C ASN A 154 1.78 10.89 3.16
N ILE A 155 3.00 11.08 3.67
CA ILE A 155 3.54 10.32 4.81
C ILE A 155 2.73 10.57 6.09
N PHE A 156 2.24 11.78 6.29
CA PHE A 156 1.44 12.14 7.46
C PHE A 156 0.06 11.48 7.46
N ARG A 157 -0.59 11.44 6.28
CA ARG A 157 -1.91 10.82 6.09
C ARG A 157 -1.85 9.30 5.95
N ASP A 158 -0.68 8.74 5.67
CA ASP A 158 -0.52 7.31 5.46
C ASP A 158 -0.83 6.50 6.73
N THR A 159 -1.69 5.49 6.58
CA THR A 159 -2.13 4.63 7.68
C THR A 159 -0.98 3.82 8.26
N ARG A 160 0.01 3.42 7.44
CA ARG A 160 1.16 2.64 7.93
C ARG A 160 2.09 3.48 8.79
N SER A 161 2.31 4.74 8.41
CA SER A 161 3.00 5.74 9.22
C SER A 161 2.29 5.96 10.56
N ARG A 162 0.96 6.09 10.60
CA ARG A 162 0.20 6.17 11.88
C ARG A 162 0.46 4.98 12.81
N LEU A 163 0.49 3.76 12.27
CA LEU A 163 0.79 2.55 13.04
C LEU A 163 2.23 2.51 13.56
N PHE A 164 3.19 3.04 12.80
CA PHE A 164 4.58 3.19 13.26
C PHE A 164 4.66 4.10 14.50
N PHE A 165 3.90 5.20 14.54
CA PHE A 165 3.82 6.08 15.71
C PHE A 165 2.85 5.62 16.81
N ARG A 166 2.35 4.39 16.72
CA ARG A 166 1.41 3.81 17.69
C ARG A 166 0.17 4.68 17.92
N LEU A 167 -0.33 5.29 16.85
CA LEU A 167 -1.57 6.05 16.86
C LEU A 167 -2.74 5.13 16.54
N GLU A 168 -3.90 5.41 17.14
CA GLU A 168 -5.13 4.70 16.82
C GLU A 168 -5.52 4.93 15.36
N VAL A 169 -5.96 3.86 14.73
CA VAL A 169 -6.36 3.83 13.31
C VAL A 169 -7.76 3.22 13.25
N PRO A 170 -8.72 3.88 12.57
CA PRO A 170 -10.06 3.34 12.45
C PRO A 170 -10.06 2.02 11.65
N GLU A 171 -10.96 1.12 11.99
CA GLU A 171 -11.07 -0.21 11.38
C GLU A 171 -11.13 -0.17 9.85
N ARG A 172 -11.86 0.82 9.29
CA ARG A 172 -11.97 1.01 7.84
C ARG A 172 -10.61 1.26 7.16
N GLU A 173 -9.73 2.04 7.79
CA GLU A 173 -8.39 2.30 7.27
C GLU A 173 -7.48 1.07 7.42
N LEU A 174 -7.59 0.34 8.53
CA LEU A 174 -6.87 -0.93 8.72
C LEU A 174 -7.28 -1.97 7.68
N ARG A 175 -8.57 -2.10 7.41
CA ARG A 175 -9.11 -2.98 6.37
C ARG A 175 -8.57 -2.58 5.00
N ARG A 176 -8.60 -1.29 4.66
CA ARG A 176 -8.00 -0.78 3.42
C ARG A 176 -6.50 -1.10 3.32
N LEU A 177 -5.74 -0.91 4.40
CA LEU A 177 -4.30 -1.22 4.42
C LEU A 177 -4.03 -2.73 4.29
N TRP A 178 -4.84 -3.56 4.96
CA TRP A 178 -4.80 -5.01 4.82
C TRP A 178 -5.09 -5.43 3.38
N ASP A 179 -6.13 -4.84 2.78
CA ASP A 179 -6.47 -5.06 1.39
C ASP A 179 -5.31 -4.69 0.46
N LEU A 180 -4.60 -3.60 0.73
CA LEU A 180 -3.50 -3.12 -0.11
C LEU A 180 -2.22 -3.95 0.01
N ARG A 181 -1.94 -4.56 1.17
CA ARG A 181 -0.64 -5.23 1.45
C ARG A 181 -0.71 -6.74 1.58
N VAL A 182 -1.84 -7.28 2.03
CA VAL A 182 -1.99 -8.70 2.37
C VAL A 182 -2.98 -9.37 1.43
N ASN A 183 -4.09 -8.71 1.12
CA ASN A 183 -5.10 -9.26 0.21
C ASN A 183 -4.56 -9.31 -1.23
N ASN A 184 -4.08 -10.48 -1.64
CA ASN A 184 -3.64 -10.80 -2.99
C ASN A 184 -2.82 -9.68 -3.68
N PRO A 185 -1.62 -9.33 -3.16
CA PRO A 185 -0.80 -8.26 -3.72
C PRO A 185 -0.38 -8.52 -5.18
N LEU A 186 -0.30 -9.80 -5.58
CA LEU A 186 0.01 -10.20 -6.95
C LEU A 186 -1.03 -9.70 -7.96
N ALA A 187 -2.33 -9.74 -7.61
CA ALA A 187 -3.39 -9.21 -8.48
C ALA A 187 -3.17 -7.73 -8.80
N ARG A 188 -2.78 -6.95 -7.78
CA ARG A 188 -2.52 -5.52 -7.94
C ARG A 188 -1.27 -5.25 -8.75
N HIS A 189 -0.18 -5.97 -8.49
CA HIS A 189 1.04 -5.84 -9.29
C HIS A 189 0.81 -6.23 -10.75
N ALA A 190 0.07 -7.31 -11.00
CA ALA A 190 -0.36 -7.71 -12.33
C ALA A 190 -1.14 -6.59 -13.01
N LEU A 191 -2.11 -5.97 -12.30
CA LEU A 191 -2.91 -4.88 -12.85
C LEU A 191 -2.07 -3.65 -13.17
N SER A 192 -1.16 -3.25 -12.27
CA SER A 192 -0.25 -2.12 -12.50
C SER A 192 0.67 -2.36 -13.70
N LEU A 193 1.19 -3.59 -13.87
CA LEU A 193 1.99 -3.95 -15.04
C LEU A 193 1.16 -3.94 -16.33
N GLY A 194 -0.09 -4.42 -16.31
CA GLY A 194 -0.99 -4.39 -17.46
C GLY A 194 -1.42 -2.97 -17.87
N VAL A 195 -1.65 -2.07 -16.91
CA VAL A 195 -1.88 -0.64 -17.19
C VAL A 195 -0.61 0.01 -17.73
N GLY A 196 0.55 -0.30 -17.12
CA GLY A 196 1.84 0.20 -17.57
C GLY A 196 2.18 -0.23 -18.99
N SER A 197 1.93 -1.49 -19.36
CA SER A 197 2.15 -1.98 -20.73
C SER A 197 1.26 -1.26 -21.73
N LEU A 198 0.00 -1.02 -21.41
CA LEU A 198 -0.91 -0.28 -22.30
C LEU A 198 -0.46 1.18 -22.48
N LEU A 199 -0.03 1.84 -21.41
CA LEU A 199 0.47 3.22 -21.46
C LEU A 199 1.73 3.32 -22.34
N LEU A 200 2.69 2.41 -22.13
CA LEU A 200 3.92 2.37 -22.94
C LEU A 200 3.61 2.16 -24.42
N LEU A 201 2.63 1.31 -24.73
CA LEU A 201 2.20 1.06 -26.09
C LEU A 201 1.65 2.31 -26.79
N VAL A 202 0.95 3.19 -26.06
CA VAL A 202 0.48 4.49 -26.57
C VAL A 202 1.63 5.49 -26.73
N LEU A 203 2.65 5.43 -25.87
CA LEU A 203 3.82 6.31 -25.94
C LEU A 203 4.78 5.94 -27.09
N THR A 204 4.87 4.68 -27.48
CA THR A 204 5.74 4.20 -28.58
C THR A 204 5.54 4.96 -29.91
N PRO A 205 4.32 5.13 -30.46
CA PRO A 205 4.13 5.92 -31.67
C PRO A 205 4.42 7.41 -31.45
N LEU A 206 4.13 7.96 -30.26
CA LEU A 206 4.42 9.37 -29.94
C LEU A 206 5.93 9.64 -29.96
N LEU A 207 6.74 8.75 -29.40
CA LEU A 207 8.20 8.83 -29.44
C LEU A 207 8.74 8.73 -30.88
N SER A 208 8.14 7.87 -31.70
CA SER A 208 8.51 7.73 -33.11
C SER A 208 8.24 9.01 -33.92
N LEU A 209 7.22 9.79 -33.55
CA LEU A 209 6.93 11.10 -34.16
C LEU A 209 7.93 12.19 -33.79
N LEU A 210 8.62 12.05 -32.66
CA LEU A 210 9.63 13.02 -32.19
C LEU A 210 11.00 12.80 -32.85
N GLY A 211 11.11 11.90 -33.82
CA GLY A 211 12.36 11.60 -34.52
C GLY A 211 13.35 10.77 -33.71
N GLU A 212 12.94 10.23 -32.56
CA GLU A 212 13.77 9.32 -31.78
C GLU A 212 13.90 7.98 -32.50
N GLY A 213 15.14 7.48 -32.56
CA GLY A 213 15.53 6.41 -33.48
C GLY A 213 14.78 5.09 -33.29
N PHE A 214 14.72 4.32 -34.38
CA PHE A 214 14.17 2.96 -34.46
C PHE A 214 14.51 2.06 -33.26
N VAL A 215 15.72 2.21 -32.71
CA VAL A 215 16.21 1.46 -31.55
C VAL A 215 15.38 1.73 -30.29
N LEU A 216 15.02 2.98 -30.01
CA LEU A 216 14.26 3.32 -28.81
C LEU A 216 12.84 2.74 -28.90
N SER A 217 12.18 2.88 -30.05
CA SER A 217 10.85 2.29 -30.28
C SER A 217 10.88 0.76 -30.13
N PHE A 218 11.94 0.10 -30.59
CA PHE A 218 12.13 -1.34 -30.39
C PHE A 218 12.31 -1.72 -28.91
N LEU A 219 13.10 -0.95 -28.15
CA LEU A 219 13.27 -1.16 -26.71
C LEU A 219 11.96 -0.98 -25.93
N PHE A 220 11.20 0.06 -26.25
CA PHE A 220 9.88 0.30 -25.65
C PHE A 220 8.89 -0.82 -25.97
N MET A 221 8.90 -1.33 -27.20
CA MET A 221 8.09 -2.48 -27.59
C MET A 221 8.49 -3.74 -26.82
N ALA A 222 9.78 -4.06 -26.76
CA ALA A 222 10.28 -5.23 -26.02
C ALA A 222 9.93 -5.15 -24.53
N MET A 223 10.10 -3.98 -23.91
CA MET A 223 9.70 -3.73 -22.52
C MET A 223 8.19 -3.89 -22.33
N THR A 224 7.38 -3.39 -23.26
CA THR A 224 5.92 -3.53 -23.25
C THR A 224 5.49 -5.00 -23.29
N MET A 225 6.09 -5.79 -24.20
CA MET A 225 5.82 -7.23 -24.31
C MET A 225 6.21 -7.97 -23.03
N ALA A 226 7.39 -7.66 -22.47
CA ALA A 226 7.86 -8.27 -21.23
C ALA A 226 6.93 -7.95 -20.05
N MET A 227 6.51 -6.69 -19.90
CA MET A 227 5.56 -6.28 -18.85
C MET A 227 4.20 -6.94 -19.02
N ALA A 228 3.68 -7.04 -20.25
CA ALA A 228 2.39 -7.69 -20.52
C ALA A 228 2.45 -9.20 -20.23
N MET A 229 3.51 -9.90 -20.64
CA MET A 229 3.68 -11.32 -20.32
C MET A 229 3.78 -11.55 -18.81
N LEU A 230 4.55 -10.72 -18.10
CA LEU A 230 4.65 -10.80 -16.64
C LEU A 230 3.30 -10.51 -15.97
N ALA A 231 2.55 -9.51 -16.45
CA ALA A 231 1.21 -9.21 -15.97
C ALA A 231 0.25 -10.40 -16.14
N LEU A 232 0.32 -11.11 -17.28
CA LEU A 232 -0.50 -12.29 -17.55
C LEU A 232 -0.17 -13.44 -16.59
N VAL A 233 1.12 -13.76 -16.40
CA VAL A 233 1.57 -14.80 -15.47
C VAL A 233 1.17 -14.47 -14.04
N LEU A 234 1.45 -13.24 -13.57
CA LEU A 234 1.09 -12.80 -12.23
C LEU A 234 -0.42 -12.75 -12.03
N GLY A 235 -1.19 -12.34 -13.04
CA GLY A 235 -2.66 -12.35 -13.02
C GLY A 235 -3.23 -13.77 -12.88
N ALA A 236 -2.70 -14.74 -13.62
CA ALA A 236 -3.11 -16.14 -13.52
C ALA A 236 -2.76 -16.75 -12.15
N VAL A 237 -1.55 -16.49 -11.63
CA VAL A 237 -1.14 -16.94 -10.29
C VAL A 237 -2.00 -16.28 -9.21
N ALA A 238 -2.30 -14.99 -9.35
CA ALA A 238 -3.17 -14.26 -8.44
C ALA A 238 -4.60 -14.82 -8.43
N LEU A 239 -5.14 -15.21 -9.59
CA LEU A 239 -6.48 -15.78 -9.70
C LEU A 239 -6.57 -17.14 -8.99
N ARG A 240 -5.54 -17.98 -9.09
CA ARG A 240 -5.46 -19.27 -8.37
C ARG A 240 -5.40 -19.11 -6.84
N ARG A 241 -4.97 -17.95 -6.35
CA ARG A 241 -4.89 -17.65 -4.91
C ARG A 241 -6.18 -17.03 -4.35
N VAL A 242 -7.16 -16.72 -5.19
CA VAL A 242 -8.45 -16.20 -4.73
C VAL A 242 -9.19 -17.32 -4.02
N ASP A 243 -9.50 -17.08 -2.75
CA ASP A 243 -10.30 -17.98 -1.92
C ASP A 243 -11.30 -17.13 -1.13
N PRO A 244 -12.58 -17.11 -1.53
CA PRO A 244 -13.61 -16.34 -0.85
C PRO A 244 -14.00 -16.94 0.50
N GLU A 245 -13.69 -18.21 0.75
CA GLU A 245 -14.03 -18.93 1.99
C GLU A 245 -12.92 -18.84 3.04
N ALA A 246 -11.71 -18.48 2.63
CA ALA A 246 -10.61 -18.19 3.53
C ALA A 246 -11.00 -17.16 4.62
N ARG A 247 -10.43 -17.31 5.81
CA ARG A 247 -10.59 -16.37 6.93
C ARG A 247 -9.23 -15.84 7.34
N PRO A 248 -8.86 -14.60 6.98
CA PRO A 248 -9.64 -13.60 6.22
C PRO A 248 -9.83 -13.93 4.73
N PRO A 249 -10.90 -13.39 4.09
CA PRO A 249 -11.21 -13.69 2.68
C PRO A 249 -10.15 -13.13 1.74
N ILE A 250 -9.60 -13.97 0.88
CA ILE A 250 -8.59 -13.58 -0.11
C ILE A 250 -9.31 -13.26 -1.43
N GLY A 251 -9.44 -11.96 -1.72
CA GLY A 251 -10.22 -11.42 -2.83
C GLY A 251 -9.38 -10.93 -4.03
N ARG A 252 -9.90 -9.89 -4.70
CA ARG A 252 -9.34 -9.23 -5.91
C ARG A 252 -9.41 -10.03 -7.22
N ARG A 253 -10.39 -10.93 -7.35
CA ARG A 253 -10.67 -11.65 -8.60
C ARG A 253 -10.75 -10.72 -9.82
N TRP A 254 -11.48 -9.60 -9.68
CA TRP A 254 -11.67 -8.64 -10.78
C TRP A 254 -10.39 -7.91 -11.18
N GLU A 255 -9.49 -7.61 -10.24
CA GLU A 255 -8.20 -6.99 -10.57
C GLU A 255 -7.30 -7.98 -11.32
N ALA A 256 -7.27 -9.25 -10.91
CA ALA A 256 -6.51 -10.28 -11.60
C ALA A 256 -7.02 -10.52 -13.03
N LEU A 257 -8.35 -10.60 -13.21
CA LEU A 257 -8.97 -10.72 -14.53
C LEU A 257 -8.72 -9.47 -15.39
N GLY A 258 -8.85 -8.27 -14.81
CA GLY A 258 -8.56 -7.01 -15.49
C GLY A 258 -7.10 -6.93 -15.96
N ALA A 259 -6.15 -7.35 -15.11
CA ALA A 259 -4.73 -7.43 -15.45
C ALA A 259 -4.48 -8.35 -16.66
N MET A 260 -5.05 -9.55 -16.64
CA MET A 260 -4.94 -10.51 -17.75
C MET A 260 -5.56 -9.96 -19.04
N GLY A 261 -6.72 -9.30 -18.95
CA GLY A 261 -7.37 -8.66 -20.09
C GLY A 261 -6.53 -7.54 -20.70
N LEU A 262 -5.98 -6.63 -19.88
CA LEU A 262 -5.10 -5.55 -20.33
C LEU A 262 -3.79 -6.07 -20.92
N ALA A 263 -3.23 -7.12 -20.33
CA ALA A 263 -2.03 -7.78 -20.85
C ALA A 263 -2.27 -8.39 -22.23
N LEU A 264 -3.35 -9.17 -22.40
CA LEU A 264 -3.73 -9.74 -23.68
C LEU A 264 -3.98 -8.65 -24.74
N ALA A 265 -4.70 -7.59 -24.38
CA ALA A 265 -4.93 -6.45 -25.27
C ALA A 265 -3.62 -5.74 -25.67
N SER A 266 -2.68 -5.59 -24.73
CA SER A 266 -1.37 -4.99 -25.02
C SER A 266 -0.54 -5.86 -25.98
N LEU A 267 -0.57 -7.19 -25.80
CA LEU A 267 0.13 -8.14 -26.67
C LEU A 267 -0.47 -8.17 -28.07
N THR A 268 -1.80 -8.24 -28.19
CA THR A 268 -2.48 -8.25 -29.49
C THR A 268 -2.25 -6.95 -30.25
N PHE A 269 -2.43 -5.80 -29.59
CA PHE A 269 -2.24 -4.50 -30.24
C PHE A 269 -0.77 -4.24 -30.59
N GLY A 270 0.17 -4.61 -29.71
CA GLY A 270 1.60 -4.52 -30.01
C GLY A 270 2.00 -5.39 -31.21
N PHE A 271 1.47 -6.61 -31.30
CA PHE A 271 1.67 -7.47 -32.47
C PHE A 271 1.03 -6.90 -33.74
N MET A 272 -0.16 -6.31 -33.67
CA MET A 272 -0.78 -5.68 -34.85
C MET A 272 0.01 -4.47 -35.36
N LEU A 273 0.53 -3.64 -34.45
CA LEU A 273 1.29 -2.44 -34.83
C LEU A 273 2.70 -2.74 -35.35
N HIS A 274 3.36 -3.76 -34.81
CA HIS A 274 4.78 -4.00 -35.05
C HIS A 274 5.11 -5.39 -35.59
N GLY A 275 4.13 -6.26 -35.74
CA GLY A 275 4.30 -7.63 -36.21
C GLY A 275 4.96 -7.68 -37.59
N GLN A 276 4.55 -6.82 -38.52
CA GLN A 276 5.17 -6.74 -39.85
C GLN A 276 6.66 -6.40 -39.78
N ARG A 277 7.04 -5.40 -38.97
CA ARG A 277 8.46 -5.04 -38.76
C ARG A 277 9.25 -6.16 -38.10
N LEU A 278 8.64 -6.91 -37.20
CA LEU A 278 9.25 -8.09 -36.58
C LEU A 278 9.49 -9.21 -37.60
N VAL A 279 8.53 -9.46 -38.49
CA VAL A 279 8.66 -10.44 -39.58
C VAL A 279 9.79 -10.05 -40.53
N GLU A 280 9.85 -8.78 -40.93
CA GLU A 280 10.94 -8.22 -41.76
C GLU A 280 12.32 -8.41 -41.09
N LEU A 281 12.43 -8.09 -39.80
CA LEU A 281 13.69 -8.23 -39.05
C LEU A 281 14.15 -9.69 -38.89
N LEU A 282 13.21 -10.63 -38.76
CA LEU A 282 13.53 -12.05 -38.58
C LEU A 282 13.92 -12.73 -39.90
N GLY A 283 13.88 -12.02 -41.04
CA GLY A 283 14.35 -12.54 -42.32
C GLY A 283 13.54 -13.74 -42.82
N VAL A 284 12.34 -13.97 -42.27
CA VAL A 284 11.41 -14.95 -42.82
C VAL A 284 10.81 -14.30 -44.07
N ALA A 285 11.49 -14.47 -45.19
CA ALA A 285 10.89 -14.25 -46.50
C ALA A 285 9.67 -15.18 -46.57
N VAL A 286 8.48 -14.61 -46.40
CA VAL A 286 7.23 -15.30 -46.68
C VAL A 286 7.08 -15.23 -48.20
N ASP A 287 7.64 -16.21 -48.89
CA ASP A 287 7.31 -16.51 -50.29
C ASP A 287 5.86 -16.99 -50.40
#